data_AF-A0A9X1MNM8-F1
#
_entry.id   AF-A0A9X1MNM8-F1
#
_cell.length_a   1.000
_cell.length_b   1.000
_cell.length_c   1.000
_cell.angle_alpha   90.00
_cell.angle_beta   90.00
_cell.angle_gamma   90.00
#
_symmetry.space_group_name_H-M   'P 1'
#
loop_
_entity.id
_entity.type
_entity.pdbx_description
1 polymer ?
#
loop_
_entity_poly.entity_id
_entity_poly.type
_entity_poly.pdbx_seq_one_letter_code
_entity_poly.pdbx_strand_id
1 'polypeptide(L)'
;MAGNPIPDHDTLLAVFWDEWRDRNEEAEIRFGKSEDVNSVAKLADRILTEFRQSDLAVPHGKILGVEEQLRGELIPGVPDLLARIDLIVEAEDHVTITDLKTSRSRWSNDQAEDSGEQLLLYSELVRWLVPGKEVRLEFAVITKAEKPVAERHPVTYDPERIDRTKRIVERVWRSIQADHFYPSPSPIACGGCPFRQPCREWKG
;
A
#
# COMPACT_ATOMS: atom_id res chain seq x y z
N MET A 1 -12.69 7.17 16.38
CA MET A 1 -14.00 7.77 16.06
C MET A 1 -15.04 6.66 16.13
N ALA A 2 -15.95 6.70 17.10
CA ALA A 2 -17.04 5.72 17.23
C ALA A 2 -18.36 6.50 17.28
N GLY A 3 -19.31 6.21 16.38
CA GLY A 3 -20.65 6.80 16.44
C GLY A 3 -21.30 7.20 15.11
N ASN A 4 -20.57 7.22 13.99
CA ASN A 4 -21.19 7.47 12.69
C ASN A 4 -21.84 6.19 12.15
N PRO A 5 -23.01 6.26 11.49
CA PRO A 5 -23.60 5.12 10.81
C PRO A 5 -22.64 4.59 9.75
N ILE A 6 -22.71 3.29 9.45
CA ILE A 6 -21.96 2.69 8.34
C ILE A 6 -22.32 3.46 7.07
N PRO A 7 -21.34 4.00 6.33
CA PRO A 7 -21.63 4.77 5.12
C PRO A 7 -22.36 3.90 4.10
N ASP A 8 -23.38 4.48 3.49
CA ASP A 8 -24.03 3.85 2.34
C ASP A 8 -23.14 3.94 1.09
N HIS A 9 -23.58 3.29 0.02
CA HIS A 9 -22.82 3.21 -1.22
C HIS A 9 -22.59 4.60 -1.83
N ASP A 10 -23.65 5.41 -1.83
CA ASP A 10 -23.65 6.74 -2.44
C ASP A 10 -22.70 7.69 -1.68
N THR A 11 -22.61 7.56 -0.35
CA THR A 11 -21.64 8.28 0.47
C THR A 11 -20.20 7.93 0.08
N LEU A 12 -19.88 6.64 -0.11
CA LEU A 12 -18.53 6.24 -0.53
C LEU A 12 -18.19 6.73 -1.94
N LEU A 13 -19.16 6.66 -2.86
CA LEU A 13 -18.98 7.18 -4.21
C LEU A 13 -18.81 8.70 -4.22
N ALA A 14 -19.53 9.43 -3.37
CA ALA A 14 -19.38 10.88 -3.23
C ALA A 14 -17.96 11.24 -2.81
N VAL A 15 -17.43 10.60 -1.75
CA VAL A 15 -16.05 10.80 -1.28
C VAL A 15 -15.03 10.45 -2.36
N PHE A 16 -15.21 9.34 -3.07
CA PHE A 16 -14.33 8.98 -4.20
C PHE A 16 -14.28 10.09 -5.25
N TRP A 17 -15.44 10.66 -5.60
CA TRP A 17 -15.52 11.69 -6.63
C TRP A 17 -15.04 13.06 -6.16
N ASP A 18 -15.19 13.39 -4.88
CA ASP A 18 -14.58 14.58 -4.27
C ASP A 18 -13.06 14.50 -4.41
N GLU A 19 -12.45 13.42 -3.93
CA GLU A 19 -10.99 13.18 -4.03
C GLU A 19 -10.48 13.15 -5.49
N TRP A 20 -11.27 12.57 -6.40
CA TRP A 20 -10.92 12.56 -7.82
C TRP A 20 -10.90 13.97 -8.42
N ARG A 21 -11.90 14.81 -8.07
CA ARG A 21 -11.99 16.19 -8.55
C ARG A 21 -10.83 17.02 -8.01
N ASP A 22 -10.57 16.96 -6.72
CA ASP A 22 -9.50 17.71 -6.08
C ASP A 22 -8.14 17.39 -6.73
N ARG A 23 -7.84 16.12 -6.96
CA ARG A 23 -6.61 15.72 -7.68
C ARG A 23 -6.56 16.19 -9.13
N ASN A 24 -7.70 16.20 -9.82
CA ASN A 24 -7.76 16.70 -11.20
C ASN A 24 -7.59 18.22 -11.30
N GLU A 25 -7.92 18.96 -10.23
CA GLU A 25 -7.62 20.39 -10.11
C GLU A 25 -6.12 20.63 -9.88
N GLU A 26 -5.45 19.78 -9.10
CA GLU A 26 -4.00 19.85 -8.86
C GLU A 26 -3.17 19.47 -10.09
N ALA A 27 -3.59 18.44 -10.83
CA ALA A 27 -2.94 17.98 -12.04
C ALA A 27 -3.92 17.28 -12.98
N GLU A 28 -3.84 17.60 -14.28
CA GLU A 28 -4.68 16.96 -15.30
C GLU A 28 -4.55 15.43 -15.26
N ILE A 29 -5.65 14.74 -14.96
CA ILE A 29 -5.68 13.27 -14.95
C ILE A 29 -5.64 12.75 -16.38
N ARG A 30 -4.65 11.92 -16.67
CA ARG A 30 -4.49 11.26 -17.96
C ARG A 30 -5.00 9.84 -17.91
N PHE A 31 -5.89 9.50 -18.84
CA PHE A 31 -6.45 8.15 -18.96
C PHE A 31 -5.54 7.21 -19.76
N GLY A 32 -5.62 5.92 -19.47
CA GLY A 32 -5.09 4.88 -20.34
C GLY A 32 -5.81 4.84 -21.69
N LYS A 33 -5.23 4.15 -22.68
CA LYS A 33 -5.75 4.10 -24.06
C LYS A 33 -7.21 3.67 -24.20
N SER A 34 -7.75 2.92 -23.24
CA SER A 34 -9.10 2.39 -23.23
C SER A 34 -9.90 2.82 -22.00
N GLU A 35 -9.44 3.86 -21.30
CA GLU A 35 -10.09 4.38 -20.11
C GLU A 35 -10.66 5.77 -20.39
N ASP A 36 -11.80 6.03 -19.77
CA ASP A 36 -12.47 7.32 -19.70
C ASP A 36 -13.15 7.47 -18.33
N VAL A 37 -13.70 8.65 -18.05
CA VAL A 37 -14.40 8.93 -16.78
C VAL A 37 -15.55 7.95 -16.52
N ASN A 38 -16.25 7.47 -17.56
CA ASN A 38 -17.35 6.52 -17.40
C ASN A 38 -16.83 5.13 -17.00
N SER A 39 -15.71 4.70 -17.55
CA SER A 39 -15.05 3.44 -17.20
C SER A 39 -14.54 3.47 -15.76
N VAL A 40 -14.01 4.62 -15.31
CA VAL A 40 -13.61 4.86 -13.92
C VAL A 40 -14.82 4.83 -13.00
N ALA A 41 -15.91 5.50 -13.36
CA ALA A 41 -17.15 5.49 -12.59
C ALA A 41 -17.66 4.08 -12.32
N LYS A 42 -17.74 3.28 -13.41
CA LYS A 42 -18.17 1.88 -13.32
C LYS A 42 -17.18 1.03 -12.52
N LEU A 43 -15.89 1.33 -12.56
CA LEU A 43 -14.88 0.61 -11.79
C LEU A 43 -14.99 0.91 -10.29
N ALA A 44 -15.10 2.20 -9.93
CA ALA A 44 -15.27 2.63 -8.55
C ALA A 44 -16.53 2.01 -7.93
N ASP A 45 -17.65 2.07 -8.65
CA ASP A 45 -18.92 1.47 -8.23
C ASP A 45 -18.78 -0.02 -7.89
N ARG A 46 -18.18 -0.82 -8.77
CA ARG A 46 -17.99 -2.27 -8.53
C ARG A 46 -17.03 -2.57 -7.39
N ILE A 47 -15.90 -1.86 -7.30
CA ILE A 47 -14.90 -2.08 -6.24
C ILE A 47 -15.47 -1.71 -4.87
N LEU A 48 -16.15 -0.56 -4.76
CA LEU A 48 -16.75 -0.12 -3.51
C LEU A 48 -17.91 -1.03 -3.09
N THR A 49 -18.68 -1.54 -4.06
CA THR A 49 -19.72 -2.55 -3.79
C THR A 49 -19.11 -3.81 -3.17
N GLU A 50 -18.06 -4.35 -3.79
CA GLU A 50 -17.37 -5.54 -3.29
C GLU A 50 -16.75 -5.29 -1.91
N PHE A 51 -16.07 -4.15 -1.71
CA PHE A 51 -15.52 -3.79 -0.42
C PHE A 51 -16.58 -3.83 0.70
N ARG A 52 -17.72 -3.16 0.48
CA ARG A 52 -18.82 -3.08 1.46
C ARG A 52 -19.45 -4.44 1.77
N GLN A 53 -19.47 -5.35 0.80
CA GLN A 53 -20.06 -6.69 0.96
C GLN A 53 -19.06 -7.68 1.57
N SER A 54 -17.77 -7.40 1.46
CA SER A 54 -16.70 -8.23 2.02
C SER A 54 -16.53 -8.03 3.52
N ASP A 55 -15.85 -8.99 4.14
CA ASP A 55 -15.41 -8.90 5.53
C ASP A 55 -14.26 -7.88 5.74
N LEU A 56 -13.67 -7.32 4.67
CA LEU A 56 -12.71 -6.22 4.77
C LEU A 56 -13.34 -4.94 5.32
N ALA A 57 -14.62 -4.70 5.04
CA ALA A 57 -15.36 -3.55 5.56
C ALA A 57 -15.75 -3.70 7.05
N VAL A 58 -15.53 -4.87 7.63
CA VAL A 58 -15.87 -5.19 9.03
C VAL A 58 -14.64 -5.79 9.73
N PRO A 59 -13.61 -4.98 10.01
CA PRO A 59 -12.40 -5.48 10.67
C PRO A 59 -12.73 -6.09 12.03
N HIS A 60 -12.18 -7.28 12.30
CA HIS A 60 -12.38 -7.99 13.55
C HIS A 60 -11.40 -7.51 14.63
N GLY A 61 -11.89 -6.67 15.55
CA GLY A 61 -11.11 -6.16 16.67
C GLY A 61 -11.33 -4.67 16.87
N LYS A 62 -10.49 -4.06 17.70
CA LYS A 62 -10.50 -2.62 17.93
C LYS A 62 -9.60 -1.95 16.89
N ILE A 63 -10.16 -1.10 16.05
CA ILE A 63 -9.35 -0.24 15.17
C ILE A 63 -8.52 0.69 16.06
N LEU A 64 -7.20 0.56 15.99
CA LEU A 64 -6.27 1.47 16.65
C LEU A 64 -6.03 2.72 15.81
N GLY A 65 -6.04 2.58 14.49
CA GLY A 65 -5.93 3.71 13.58
C GLY A 65 -6.13 3.35 12.11
N VAL A 66 -6.38 4.38 11.32
CA VAL A 66 -6.64 4.33 9.87
C VAL A 66 -5.78 5.42 9.24
N GLU A 67 -5.04 5.09 8.18
CA GLU A 67 -4.07 6.01 7.54
C GLU A 67 -3.06 6.59 8.55
N GLU A 68 -2.61 5.76 9.48
CA GLU A 68 -1.73 6.21 10.57
C GLU A 68 -0.30 6.42 10.10
N GLN A 69 0.26 7.56 10.50
CA GLN A 69 1.63 7.90 10.18
C GLN A 69 2.55 7.56 11.36
N LEU A 70 3.46 6.61 11.17
CA LEU A 70 4.51 6.29 12.14
C LEU A 70 5.87 6.69 11.59
N ARG A 71 6.74 7.19 12.46
CA ARG A 71 8.10 7.57 12.11
C ARG A 71 9.10 7.09 13.15
N GLY A 72 10.19 6.48 12.71
CA GLY A 72 11.26 6.07 13.61
C GLY A 72 12.52 5.62 12.90
N GLU A 73 13.64 5.69 13.62
CA GLU A 73 14.94 5.24 13.14
C GLU A 73 14.99 3.71 13.14
N LEU A 74 15.10 3.09 11.96
CA LEU A 74 15.28 1.62 11.85
C LEU A 74 16.75 1.20 11.72
N ILE A 75 17.60 2.08 11.18
CA ILE A 75 18.99 1.80 10.86
C ILE A 75 19.81 3.06 11.26
N PRO A 76 20.78 2.93 12.18
CA PRO A 76 21.59 4.07 12.59
C PRO A 76 22.27 4.78 11.41
N GLY A 77 22.10 6.11 11.33
CA GLY A 77 22.70 6.93 10.27
C GLY A 77 21.98 6.88 8.91
N VAL A 78 20.86 6.17 8.82
CA VAL A 78 19.90 6.26 7.71
C VAL A 78 18.72 7.12 8.18
N PRO A 79 18.11 7.95 7.32
CA PRO A 79 16.91 8.69 7.68
C PRO A 79 15.81 7.78 8.23
N ASP A 80 15.00 8.34 9.14
CA ASP A 80 13.86 7.63 9.72
C ASP A 80 12.97 7.02 8.63
N LEU A 81 12.49 5.80 8.90
CA LEU A 81 11.38 5.28 8.12
C LEU A 81 10.13 6.08 8.46
N LEU A 82 9.48 6.62 7.44
CA LEU A 82 8.12 7.17 7.53
C LEU A 82 7.15 6.15 6.95
N ALA A 83 6.41 5.48 7.82
CA ALA A 83 5.34 4.57 7.43
C ALA A 83 4.00 5.32 7.40
N ARG A 84 3.20 5.05 6.37
CA ARG A 84 1.76 5.33 6.34
C ARG A 84 1.06 4.00 6.26
N ILE A 85 0.33 3.67 7.32
CA ILE A 85 -0.28 2.36 7.51
C ILE A 85 -1.79 2.51 7.33
N ASP A 86 -2.34 1.84 6.33
CA ASP A 86 -3.74 1.98 5.94
C ASP A 86 -4.68 1.59 7.09
N LEU A 87 -4.42 0.48 7.78
CA LEU A 87 -5.24 0.01 8.89
C LEU A 87 -4.43 -0.75 9.95
N ILE A 88 -4.69 -0.41 11.22
CA ILE A 88 -4.16 -1.13 12.38
C ILE A 88 -5.33 -1.61 13.24
N VAL A 89 -5.42 -2.92 13.46
CA VAL A 89 -6.47 -3.54 14.27
C VAL A 89 -5.86 -4.31 15.43
N GLU A 90 -6.37 -4.08 16.63
CA GLU A 90 -5.98 -4.76 17.85
C GLU A 90 -7.01 -5.84 18.22
N ALA A 91 -6.49 -7.05 18.41
CA ALA A 91 -7.18 -8.15 19.07
C ALA A 91 -6.58 -8.40 20.47
N GLU A 92 -7.01 -9.48 21.12
CA GLU A 92 -6.57 -9.82 22.48
C GLU A 92 -5.06 -10.08 22.55
N ASP A 93 -4.56 -10.96 21.69
CA ASP A 93 -3.18 -11.49 21.67
C ASP A 93 -2.28 -10.89 20.57
N HIS A 94 -2.87 -10.21 19.58
CA HIS A 94 -2.15 -9.70 18.43
C HIS A 94 -2.64 -8.33 17.95
N VAL A 95 -1.82 -7.70 17.12
CA VAL A 95 -2.14 -6.51 16.33
C VAL A 95 -1.88 -6.83 14.87
N THR A 96 -2.87 -6.57 14.02
CA THR A 96 -2.79 -6.76 12.58
C THR A 96 -2.54 -5.44 11.88
N ILE A 97 -1.52 -5.42 11.02
CA ILE A 97 -1.22 -4.35 10.07
C ILE A 97 -1.77 -4.81 8.72
N THR A 98 -2.73 -4.07 8.19
CA THR A 98 -3.34 -4.35 6.89
C THR A 98 -3.00 -3.22 5.91
N ASP A 99 -2.48 -3.59 4.75
CA ASP A 99 -2.28 -2.69 3.61
C ASP A 99 -3.31 -3.02 2.51
N LEU A 100 -4.08 -2.02 2.09
CA LEU A 100 -5.16 -2.18 1.13
C LEU A 100 -4.61 -1.97 -0.29
N LYS A 101 -4.78 -2.99 -1.14
CA LYS A 101 -4.37 -2.93 -2.54
C LYS A 101 -5.56 -3.16 -3.47
N THR A 102 -5.51 -2.51 -4.63
CA THR A 102 -6.31 -2.92 -5.78
C THR A 102 -5.43 -3.59 -6.82
N SER A 103 -5.91 -4.67 -7.44
CA SER A 103 -5.12 -5.45 -8.41
C SER A 103 -5.93 -5.78 -9.65
N ARG A 104 -5.29 -5.95 -10.81
CA ARG A 104 -5.99 -6.37 -12.04
C ARG A 104 -6.56 -7.79 -11.92
N SER A 105 -5.88 -8.66 -11.18
CA SER A 105 -6.21 -10.07 -10.98
C SER A 105 -5.97 -10.46 -9.53
N ARG A 106 -6.50 -11.63 -9.13
CA ARG A 106 -6.20 -12.24 -7.84
C ARG A 106 -4.70 -12.41 -7.65
N TRP A 107 -4.24 -12.29 -6.42
CA TRP A 107 -2.85 -12.55 -6.05
C TRP A 107 -2.66 -14.03 -5.74
N SER A 108 -1.46 -14.54 -6.02
CA SER A 108 -0.99 -15.77 -5.39
C SER A 108 -0.40 -15.46 -4.02
N ASN A 109 -0.27 -16.48 -3.17
CA ASN A 109 0.45 -16.33 -1.91
C ASN A 109 1.92 -15.94 -2.16
N ASP A 110 2.56 -16.50 -3.18
CA ASP A 110 3.94 -16.13 -3.54
C ASP A 110 4.05 -14.65 -3.91
N GLN A 111 3.07 -14.09 -4.63
CA GLN A 111 3.05 -12.68 -4.97
C GLN A 111 2.89 -11.79 -3.73
N ALA A 112 2.02 -12.18 -2.79
CA ALA A 112 1.85 -11.46 -1.53
C ALA A 112 3.11 -11.52 -0.70
N GLU A 113 3.72 -12.70 -0.59
CA GLU A 113 5.00 -12.90 0.08
C GLU A 113 6.07 -12.02 -0.58
N ASP A 114 6.28 -12.08 -1.90
CA ASP A 114 7.27 -11.27 -2.62
C ASP A 114 7.05 -9.75 -2.52
N SER A 115 5.85 -9.30 -2.12
CA SER A 115 5.53 -7.89 -1.91
C SER A 115 5.67 -7.44 -0.44
N GLY A 116 6.00 -8.37 0.46
CA GLY A 116 5.93 -8.21 1.92
C GLY A 116 6.96 -7.27 2.57
N GLU A 117 8.02 -6.83 1.88
CA GLU A 117 9.08 -5.99 2.47
C GLU A 117 8.53 -4.72 3.12
N GLN A 118 7.51 -4.10 2.53
CA GLN A 118 6.89 -2.90 3.08
C GLN A 118 6.27 -3.18 4.46
N LEU A 119 5.42 -4.21 4.54
CA LEU A 119 4.75 -4.60 5.79
C LEU A 119 5.76 -5.05 6.86
N LEU A 120 6.81 -5.77 6.44
CA LEU A 120 7.89 -6.19 7.32
C LEU A 120 8.61 -4.98 7.96
N LEU A 121 8.90 -3.93 7.19
CA LEU A 121 9.48 -2.70 7.74
C LEU A 121 8.51 -1.94 8.64
N TYR A 122 7.22 -1.86 8.27
CA TYR A 122 6.20 -1.21 9.09
C TYR A 122 6.02 -1.92 10.44
N SER A 123 6.13 -3.25 10.44
CA SER A 123 6.03 -4.06 11.66
C SER A 123 7.04 -3.63 12.73
N GLU A 124 8.25 -3.21 12.34
CA GLU A 124 9.29 -2.81 13.29
C GLU A 124 8.94 -1.51 14.03
N LEU A 125 8.20 -0.58 13.39
CA LEU A 125 7.70 0.62 14.04
C LEU A 125 6.51 0.30 14.97
N VAL A 126 5.58 -0.55 14.51
CA VAL A 126 4.39 -0.92 15.29
C VAL A 126 4.75 -1.71 16.54
N ARG A 127 5.72 -2.63 16.46
CA ARG A 127 6.14 -3.46 17.61
C ARG A 127 6.53 -2.65 18.85
N TRP A 128 7.05 -1.44 18.68
CA TRP A 128 7.38 -0.55 19.81
C TRP A 128 6.15 0.01 20.53
N LEU A 129 5.01 0.10 19.83
CA LEU A 129 3.77 0.65 20.35
C LEU A 129 2.89 -0.39 21.05
N VAL A 130 3.09 -1.68 20.74
CA VAL A 130 2.23 -2.79 21.21
C VAL A 130 3.03 -3.87 21.95
N PRO A 131 3.68 -3.54 23.08
CA PRO A 131 4.52 -4.48 23.81
C PRO A 131 3.71 -5.69 24.29
N GLY A 132 4.24 -6.89 24.06
CA GLY A 132 3.63 -8.16 24.50
C GLY A 132 2.58 -8.74 23.56
N LYS A 133 2.28 -8.10 22.43
CA LYS A 133 1.39 -8.64 21.39
C LYS A 133 2.16 -9.15 20.17
N GLU A 134 1.64 -10.20 19.55
CA GLU A 134 2.10 -10.64 18.23
C GLU A 134 1.75 -9.57 17.18
N VAL A 135 2.64 -9.32 16.21
CA VAL A 135 2.31 -8.46 15.06
C VAL A 135 2.06 -9.34 13.84
N ARG A 136 0.83 -9.27 13.31
CA ARG A 136 0.42 -9.95 12.07
C ARG A 136 0.38 -8.97 10.91
N LEU A 137 0.69 -9.47 9.74
CA LEU A 137 0.82 -8.68 8.51
C LEU A 137 -0.09 -9.27 7.44
N GLU A 138 -0.82 -8.43 6.73
CA GLU A 138 -1.62 -8.87 5.60
C GLU A 138 -1.81 -7.79 4.55
N PHE A 139 -2.01 -8.24 3.30
CA PHE A 139 -2.58 -7.42 2.25
C PHE A 139 -4.07 -7.70 2.12
N ALA A 140 -4.87 -6.65 2.09
CA ALA A 140 -6.28 -6.72 1.71
C ALA A 140 -6.42 -6.31 0.25
N VAL A 141 -6.61 -7.28 -0.64
CA VAL A 141 -6.58 -7.08 -2.10
C VAL A 141 -8.00 -7.12 -2.67
N ILE A 142 -8.40 -6.06 -3.37
CA ILE A 142 -9.65 -6.04 -4.15
C ILE A 142 -9.34 -6.04 -5.64
N THR A 143 -9.86 -7.03 -6.36
CA THR A 143 -9.59 -7.14 -7.80
C THR A 143 -10.43 -6.16 -8.64
N LYS A 144 -9.83 -5.65 -9.72
CA LYS A 144 -10.43 -4.73 -10.70
C LYS A 144 -11.15 -5.47 -11.84
N ALA A 145 -11.51 -6.73 -11.60
CA ALA A 145 -12.19 -7.57 -12.58
C ALA A 145 -13.64 -7.10 -12.81
N GLU A 146 -14.30 -7.64 -13.84
CA GLU A 146 -15.72 -7.38 -14.07
C GLU A 146 -16.58 -7.82 -12.87
N LYS A 147 -16.16 -8.91 -12.21
CA LYS A 147 -16.65 -9.35 -10.90
C LYS A 147 -15.48 -9.26 -9.92
N PRO A 148 -15.34 -8.14 -9.19
CA PRO A 148 -14.34 -7.99 -8.15
C PRO A 148 -14.43 -9.10 -7.10
N VAL A 149 -13.32 -9.29 -6.39
CA VAL A 149 -13.20 -10.19 -5.27
C VAL A 149 -12.28 -9.49 -4.27
N ALA A 150 -12.71 -9.45 -3.02
CA ALA A 150 -11.91 -9.03 -1.87
C ALA A 150 -11.28 -10.25 -1.18
N GLU A 151 -9.95 -10.26 -1.06
CA GLU A 151 -9.19 -11.35 -0.45
C GLU A 151 -8.15 -10.80 0.53
N ARG A 152 -7.91 -11.52 1.62
CA ARG A 152 -6.78 -11.27 2.53
C ARG A 152 -5.64 -12.21 2.19
N HIS A 153 -4.44 -11.66 2.09
CA HIS A 153 -3.22 -12.41 1.88
C HIS A 153 -2.28 -12.17 3.07
N PRO A 154 -2.15 -13.12 4.01
CA PRO A 154 -1.22 -12.98 5.11
C PRO A 154 0.22 -12.95 4.58
N VAL A 155 1.07 -12.17 5.26
CA VAL A 155 2.51 -12.12 5.02
C VAL A 155 3.20 -12.66 6.25
N THR A 156 4.12 -13.59 6.03
CA THR A 156 4.89 -14.21 7.11
C THR A 156 5.84 -13.18 7.72
N TYR A 157 5.76 -13.00 9.04
CA TYR A 157 6.77 -12.23 9.76
C TYR A 157 8.09 -13.00 9.77
N ASP A 158 9.13 -12.42 9.18
CA ASP A 158 10.45 -13.05 9.04
C ASP A 158 11.57 -12.06 9.45
N PRO A 159 12.20 -12.26 10.62
CA PRO A 159 13.33 -11.45 11.07
C PRO A 159 14.52 -11.43 10.11
N GLU A 160 14.84 -12.54 9.46
CA GLU A 160 15.98 -12.62 8.54
C GLU A 160 15.71 -11.80 7.29
N ARG A 161 14.46 -11.83 6.80
CA ARG A 161 14.02 -11.01 5.69
C ARG A 161 13.99 -9.53 6.06
N ILE A 162 13.55 -9.17 7.26
CA ILE A 162 13.64 -7.79 7.79
C ILE A 162 15.09 -7.31 7.77
N ASP A 163 16.02 -8.09 8.33
CA ASP A 163 17.43 -7.72 8.40
C ASP A 163 18.06 -7.59 7.01
N ARG A 164 17.71 -8.50 6.08
CA ARG A 164 18.13 -8.39 4.68
C ARG A 164 17.61 -7.11 4.04
N THR A 165 16.35 -6.77 4.24
CA THR A 165 15.74 -5.55 3.71
C THR A 165 16.40 -4.30 4.30
N LYS A 166 16.65 -4.27 5.61
CA LYS A 166 17.39 -3.17 6.27
C LYS A 166 18.79 -2.99 5.66
N ARG A 167 19.54 -4.07 5.41
CA ARG A 167 20.85 -4.00 4.73
C ARG A 167 20.77 -3.47 3.30
N ILE A 168 19.71 -3.80 2.56
CA ILE A 168 19.47 -3.26 1.21
C ILE A 168 19.23 -1.75 1.30
N VAL A 169 18.34 -1.32 2.21
CA VAL A 169 18.04 0.10 2.45
C VAL A 169 19.31 0.88 2.81
N GLU A 170 20.12 0.38 3.74
CA GLU A 170 21.39 1.00 4.14
C GLU A 170 22.35 1.18 2.95
N ARG A 171 22.49 0.16 2.10
CA ARG A 171 23.35 0.23 0.90
C ARG A 171 22.81 1.22 -0.13
N VAL A 172 21.50 1.22 -0.37
CA VAL A 172 20.87 2.18 -1.27
C VAL A 172 21.07 3.60 -0.76
N TRP A 173 20.92 3.82 0.55
CA TRP A 173 21.16 5.11 1.18
C TRP A 173 22.61 5.59 0.99
N ARG A 174 23.61 4.74 1.22
CA ARG A 174 25.02 5.08 0.96
C ARG A 174 25.27 5.46 -0.51
N SER A 175 24.64 4.76 -1.45
CA SER A 175 24.72 5.11 -2.88
C SER A 175 24.08 6.48 -3.16
N ILE A 176 22.93 6.78 -2.56
CA ILE A 176 22.28 8.10 -2.66
C ILE A 176 23.21 9.19 -2.12
N GLN A 177 23.84 8.97 -0.95
CA GLN A 177 24.77 9.94 -0.37
C GLN A 177 26.04 10.15 -1.20
N ALA A 178 26.42 9.16 -2.02
CA ALA A 178 27.56 9.24 -2.94
C ALA A 178 27.15 9.73 -4.34
N ASP A 179 25.91 10.20 -4.53
CA ASP A 179 25.34 10.60 -5.81
C ASP A 179 25.42 9.51 -6.91
N HIS A 180 25.40 8.24 -6.51
CA HIS A 180 25.41 7.11 -7.42
C HIS A 180 24.00 6.83 -7.98
N PHE A 181 23.64 7.55 -9.04
CA PHE A 181 22.38 7.38 -9.76
C PHE A 181 22.60 6.81 -11.17
N TYR A 182 22.46 5.49 -11.29
CA TYR A 182 22.62 4.79 -12.57
C TYR A 182 21.25 4.50 -13.21
N PRO A 183 21.14 4.58 -14.55
CA PRO A 183 19.97 4.08 -15.25
C PRO A 183 19.75 2.60 -14.97
N SER A 184 18.52 2.22 -14.62
CA SER A 184 18.11 0.82 -14.44
C SER A 184 17.01 0.46 -15.47
N PRO A 185 17.36 0.29 -16.76
CA PRO A 185 16.38 -0.02 -17.79
C PRO A 185 15.73 -1.38 -17.54
N SER A 186 14.40 -1.42 -17.64
CA SER A 186 13.59 -2.62 -17.44
C SER A 186 12.53 -2.71 -18.53
N PRO A 187 12.38 -3.86 -19.21
CA PRO A 187 11.33 -4.06 -20.22
C PRO A 187 9.92 -3.78 -19.69
N ILE A 188 9.68 -4.05 -18.40
CA ILE A 188 8.37 -3.93 -17.76
C ILE A 188 8.15 -2.56 -17.08
N ALA A 189 9.18 -1.99 -16.46
CA ALA A 189 9.02 -0.76 -15.66
C ALA A 189 9.23 0.53 -16.49
N CYS A 190 9.93 0.48 -17.62
CA CYS A 190 10.24 1.69 -18.39
C CYS A 190 9.03 2.28 -19.15
N GLY A 191 7.95 1.54 -19.37
CA GLY A 191 6.83 1.96 -20.22
C GLY A 191 6.18 3.28 -19.78
N GLY A 192 5.98 3.44 -18.47
CA GLY A 192 5.38 4.64 -17.85
C GLY A 192 6.32 5.42 -16.94
N CYS A 193 7.62 5.12 -16.94
CA CYS A 193 8.57 5.77 -16.05
C CYS A 193 8.81 7.25 -16.47
N PRO A 194 8.60 8.24 -15.58
CA PRO A 194 8.81 9.65 -15.91
C PRO A 194 10.30 9.97 -16.18
N PHE A 195 11.22 9.15 -15.68
CA PHE A 195 12.66 9.30 -15.87
C PHE A 195 13.20 8.57 -17.11
N ARG A 196 12.33 8.02 -17.97
CA ARG A 196 12.74 7.24 -19.15
C ARG A 196 13.68 8.02 -20.07
N GLN A 197 13.40 9.31 -20.29
CA GLN A 197 14.22 10.14 -21.16
C GLN A 197 15.59 10.46 -20.54
N PRO A 198 15.68 10.97 -19.28
CA PRO A 198 16.96 11.11 -18.58
C PRO A 198 17.81 9.82 -18.59
N CYS A 199 17.20 8.65 -18.35
CA CYS A 199 17.89 7.37 -18.38
C CYS A 199 18.51 7.05 -19.75
N ARG A 200 17.87 7.44 -20.86
CA ARG A 200 18.38 7.24 -22.23
C ARG A 200 19.49 8.21 -22.61
N GLU A 201 19.49 9.38 -22.01
CA GLU A 201 20.47 10.45 -22.28
C GLU A 201 21.75 10.29 -21.46
N TRP A 202 21.76 9.41 -20.46
CA TRP A 202 22.94 9.12 -19.63
C TRP A 202 24.09 8.52 -20.46
N LYS A 203 25.31 9.06 -20.29
CA LYS A 203 26.49 8.73 -21.12
C LYS A 203 27.65 8.03 -20.40
N GLY A 204 27.50 7.72 -19.12
CA GLY A 204 28.62 7.28 -18.27
C GLY A 204 29.09 8.41 -17.38
#